data_AF-A0A8J6CXL1-F1
#
_entry.id   AF-A0A8J6CXL1-F1
#
_cell.length_a   1.000
_cell.length_b   1.000
_cell.length_c   1.000
_cell.angle_alpha   90.00
_cell.angle_beta   90.00
_cell.angle_gamma   90.00
#
_symmetry.space_group_name_H-M   'P 1'
#
loop_
_entity.id
_entity.type
_entity.pdbx_description
1 polymer ?
#
loop_
_entity_poly.entity_id
_entity_poly.type
_entity_poly.pdbx_seq_one_letter_code
_entity_poly.pdbx_strand_id
1 'polypeptide(L)'
;MGESKTSPPYLFSFIFSLFLTVACLFTPLGAQQQSPIKTIVVLVMENRFFDHMLRWMKQYVNPSINGVTGDECNPISTKNPNQESICFIDDTEFVDLDSGHSFEAVEQQVFGSSNIPSVSGFVDQA
;
A
#
# COMPACT_ATOMS: atom_id res chain seq x y z
N MET A 1 -8.17 -16.51 -78.83
CA MET A 1 -8.01 -17.08 -77.48
C MET A 1 -6.77 -16.47 -76.85
N GLY A 2 -6.92 -15.56 -75.88
CA GLY A 2 -5.80 -15.06 -75.08
C GLY A 2 -6.23 -15.11 -73.61
N GLU A 3 -5.76 -16.13 -72.89
CA GLU A 3 -6.08 -16.30 -71.47
C GLU A 3 -5.36 -15.24 -70.63
N SER A 4 -6.15 -14.48 -69.87
CA SER A 4 -5.64 -13.53 -68.88
C SER A 4 -5.27 -14.28 -67.59
N LYS A 5 -3.97 -14.34 -67.29
CA LYS A 5 -3.44 -14.88 -66.03
C LYS A 5 -3.72 -13.89 -64.89
N THR A 6 -4.73 -14.16 -64.07
CA THR A 6 -4.95 -13.49 -62.79
C THR A 6 -3.85 -13.87 -61.80
N SER A 7 -3.16 -12.88 -61.24
CA SER A 7 -2.13 -13.06 -60.21
C SER A 7 -2.74 -13.57 -58.89
N PRO A 8 -2.02 -14.41 -58.13
CA PRO A 8 -2.58 -15.06 -56.95
C PRO A 8 -2.66 -14.13 -55.71
N PRO A 9 -3.60 -14.36 -54.78
CA PRO A 9 -3.95 -13.45 -53.69
C PRO A 9 -2.86 -13.27 -52.61
N TYR A 10 -1.79 -14.08 -52.66
CA TYR A 10 -0.72 -14.10 -51.66
C TYR A 10 0.13 -12.83 -51.65
N LEU A 11 0.26 -12.15 -52.80
CA LEU A 11 1.06 -10.93 -52.91
C LEU A 11 0.44 -9.77 -52.12
N PHE A 12 -0.89 -9.64 -52.17
CA PHE A 12 -1.61 -8.62 -51.42
C PHE A 12 -1.50 -8.87 -49.91
N SER A 13 -1.68 -10.12 -49.49
CA SER A 13 -1.54 -10.51 -48.07
C SER A 13 -0.12 -10.27 -47.55
N PHE A 14 0.90 -10.51 -48.37
CA PHE A 14 2.30 -10.29 -48.01
C PHE A 14 2.62 -8.79 -47.88
N ILE A 15 2.18 -7.97 -48.84
CA ILE A 15 2.36 -6.51 -48.79
C ILE A 15 1.61 -5.92 -47.60
N PHE A 16 0.39 -6.38 -47.34
CA PHE A 16 -0.40 -5.94 -46.19
C PHE A 16 0.28 -6.33 -44.86
N SER A 17 0.79 -7.55 -44.75
CA SER A 17 1.52 -8.00 -43.56
C SER A 17 2.83 -7.24 -43.35
N LEU A 18 3.57 -6.93 -44.43
CA LEU A 18 4.79 -6.13 -44.39
C LEU A 18 4.49 -4.69 -43.98
N PHE A 19 3.39 -4.12 -44.49
CA PHE A 19 2.94 -2.80 -44.09
C PHE A 19 2.56 -2.76 -42.60
N LEU A 20 1.89 -3.80 -42.09
CA LEU A 20 1.51 -3.89 -40.67
C LEU A 20 2.74 -3.99 -39.76
N THR A 21 3.73 -4.80 -40.12
CA THR A 21 4.96 -4.95 -39.31
C THR A 21 5.79 -3.68 -39.33
N VAL A 22 5.90 -3.00 -40.48
CA VAL A 22 6.57 -1.71 -40.60
C VAL A 22 5.81 -0.63 -39.80
N ALA A 23 4.48 -0.59 -39.86
CA ALA A 23 3.67 0.32 -39.05
C ALA A 23 3.86 0.09 -37.54
N CYS A 24 3.98 -1.17 -37.10
CA CYS A 24 4.31 -1.50 -35.71
C CYS A 24 5.72 -1.03 -35.29
N LEU A 25 6.72 -1.09 -36.18
CA LEU A 25 8.07 -0.56 -35.91
C LEU A 25 8.10 0.96 -35.71
N PHE A 26 7.13 1.68 -36.27
CA PHE A 26 6.97 3.13 -36.10
C PHE A 26 5.99 3.52 -35.00
N THR A 27 5.39 2.56 -34.28
CA THR A 27 4.65 2.89 -33.06
C THR A 27 5.65 3.29 -31.98
N PRO A 28 5.52 4.49 -31.36
CA PRO A 28 6.39 4.86 -30.26
C PRO A 28 6.17 3.87 -29.11
N LEU A 29 7.16 3.02 -28.84
CA LEU A 29 7.22 2.17 -27.65
C LEU A 29 7.24 3.09 -26.43
N GLY A 30 6.07 3.30 -25.83
CA GLY A 30 5.94 4.10 -24.62
C GLY A 30 5.92 5.59 -24.90
N ALA A 31 4.74 6.12 -25.21
CA ALA A 31 4.42 7.43 -24.68
C ALA A 31 4.49 7.30 -23.15
N GLN A 32 5.58 7.77 -22.55
CA GLN A 32 5.69 7.84 -21.10
C GLN A 32 4.57 8.80 -20.66
N GLN A 33 3.47 8.25 -20.16
CA GLN A 33 2.32 9.04 -19.76
C GLN A 33 2.74 9.87 -18.55
N GLN A 34 3.09 11.13 -18.82
CA GLN A 34 3.48 12.08 -17.79
C GLN A 34 2.23 12.34 -16.93
N SER A 35 2.37 12.23 -15.61
CA SER A 35 1.27 12.47 -14.68
C SER A 35 0.65 13.85 -14.94
N PRO A 36 -0.69 13.98 -14.95
CA PRO A 36 -1.34 15.28 -15.14
C PRO A 36 -1.08 16.23 -13.96
N ILE A 37 -0.57 15.73 -12.82
CA ILE A 37 -0.22 16.52 -11.64
C ILE A 37 1.06 17.29 -11.91
N LYS A 38 0.95 18.62 -11.98
CA LYS A 38 2.09 19.54 -12.25
C LYS A 38 2.76 20.07 -10.99
N THR A 39 2.08 20.00 -9.85
CA THR A 39 2.55 20.57 -8.59
C THR A 39 2.14 19.66 -7.45
N ILE A 40 3.08 19.35 -6.57
CA ILE A 40 2.85 18.54 -5.37
C ILE A 40 3.12 19.45 -4.17
N VAL A 41 2.13 19.58 -3.30
CA VAL A 41 2.28 20.20 -1.98
C VAL A 41 2.32 19.06 -0.97
N VAL A 42 3.41 18.97 -0.21
CA VAL A 42 3.57 17.93 0.82
C VAL A 42 3.31 18.58 2.17
N LEU A 43 2.24 18.16 2.84
CA LEU A 43 1.98 18.49 4.24
C LEU A 43 2.50 17.33 5.10
N VAL A 44 3.42 17.64 6.01
CA VAL A 44 3.97 16.67 6.97
C VAL A 44 3.35 16.96 8.34
N MET A 45 2.76 15.94 8.95
CA MET A 45 2.24 16.01 10.32
C MET A 45 3.20 15.26 11.25
N GLU A 46 3.60 15.91 12.34
CA GLU A 46 4.50 15.32 13.33
C GLU A 46 3.73 14.45 14.32
N ASN A 47 4.39 13.41 14.84
CA ASN A 47 3.92 12.56 15.95
C ASN A 47 2.54 11.90 15.71
N ARG A 48 2.20 11.57 14.46
CA ARG A 48 0.94 10.88 14.13
C ARG A 48 1.19 9.50 13.52
N PHE A 49 0.92 8.46 14.31
CA PHE A 49 0.82 7.09 13.82
C PHE A 49 -0.51 6.86 13.10
N PHE A 50 -0.53 5.93 12.15
CA PHE A 50 -1.72 5.57 11.36
C PHE A 50 -2.91 5.19 12.25
N ASP A 51 -2.68 4.31 13.22
CA ASP A 51 -3.69 3.83 14.18
C ASP A 51 -4.09 4.86 15.24
N HIS A 52 -3.43 6.03 15.28
CA HIS A 52 -3.95 7.13 16.09
C HIS A 52 -4.96 7.96 15.29
N MET A 53 -4.77 8.10 13.98
CA MET A 53 -5.61 8.95 13.15
C MET A 53 -6.77 8.22 12.48
N LEU A 54 -6.51 7.02 11.94
CA LEU A 54 -7.39 6.38 10.95
C LEU A 54 -7.87 4.99 11.38
N ARG A 55 -7.53 4.55 12.60
CA ARG A 55 -7.77 3.20 13.11
C ARG A 55 -9.19 2.68 12.88
N TRP A 56 -10.18 3.48 13.29
CA TRP A 56 -11.60 3.11 13.24
C TRP A 56 -12.25 3.38 11.88
N MET A 57 -11.54 3.99 10.93
CA MET A 57 -12.09 4.27 9.61
C MET A 57 -12.44 3.01 8.82
N LYS A 58 -11.84 1.87 9.16
CA LYS A 58 -12.21 0.57 8.59
C LYS A 58 -13.69 0.25 8.82
N GLN A 59 -14.21 0.50 10.02
CA GLN A 59 -15.60 0.20 10.35
C GLN A 59 -16.58 1.25 9.82
N TYR A 60 -16.21 2.53 9.87
CA TYR A 60 -17.17 3.62 9.68
C TYR A 60 -17.07 4.35 8.33
N VAL A 61 -15.95 4.23 7.61
CA VAL A 61 -15.67 5.07 6.41
C VAL A 61 -15.32 4.23 5.18
N ASN A 62 -14.30 3.39 5.28
CA ASN A 62 -13.82 2.58 4.16
C ASN A 62 -13.24 1.24 4.65
N PRO A 63 -13.94 0.12 4.45
CA PRO A 63 -13.49 -1.20 4.93
C PRO A 63 -12.23 -1.72 4.24
N SER A 64 -11.78 -1.10 3.15
CA SER A 64 -10.49 -1.42 2.52
C SER A 64 -9.28 -0.89 3.32
N ILE A 65 -9.51 0.00 4.29
CA ILE A 65 -8.46 0.49 5.18
C ILE A 65 -8.01 -0.64 6.10
N ASN A 66 -6.69 -0.82 6.22
CA ASN A 66 -6.11 -1.74 7.19
C ASN A 66 -6.08 -1.13 8.60
N GLY A 67 -7.27 -0.87 9.15
CA GLY A 67 -7.47 -0.41 10.52
C GLY A 67 -8.01 -1.51 11.44
N VAL A 68 -8.52 -1.11 12.61
CA VAL A 68 -9.00 -2.03 13.65
C VAL A 68 -10.46 -2.41 13.48
N THR A 69 -10.79 -3.54 14.12
CA THR A 69 -12.13 -4.11 14.25
C THR A 69 -12.61 -4.17 15.70
N GLY A 70 -11.72 -3.93 16.67
CA GLY A 70 -11.99 -4.06 18.11
C GLY A 70 -11.57 -5.42 18.68
N ASP A 71 -11.19 -6.37 17.83
CA ASP A 71 -10.66 -7.67 18.24
C ASP A 71 -9.14 -7.63 18.49
N GLU A 72 -8.49 -6.54 18.12
CA GLU A 72 -7.06 -6.36 18.27
C GLU A 72 -6.71 -6.01 19.74
N CYS A 73 -5.68 -6.66 20.28
CA CYS A 73 -5.24 -6.48 21.65
C CYS A 73 -3.72 -6.47 21.76
N ASN A 74 -3.22 -5.82 22.79
CA ASN A 74 -1.80 -5.78 23.13
C ASN A 74 -1.61 -6.31 24.56
N PRO A 75 -0.61 -7.17 24.83
CA PRO A 75 -0.34 -7.60 26.19
C PRO A 75 0.04 -6.41 27.07
N ILE A 76 -0.36 -6.45 28.35
CA ILE A 76 0.04 -5.41 29.31
C ILE A 76 1.55 -5.43 29.54
N SER A 77 2.16 -6.62 29.46
CA SER A 77 3.61 -6.75 29.52
C SER A 77 4.18 -7.72 28.50
N THR A 78 5.24 -7.27 27.83
CA THR A 78 6.04 -8.07 26.90
C THR A 78 6.77 -9.22 27.58
N LYS A 79 7.05 -9.11 28.88
CA LYS A 79 7.72 -10.19 29.65
C LYS A 79 6.77 -11.34 29.94
N ASN A 80 5.49 -11.05 30.16
CA ASN A 80 4.46 -12.03 30.52
C ASN A 80 3.20 -11.84 29.64
N PRO A 81 3.29 -12.09 28.32
CA PRO A 81 2.24 -11.71 27.37
C PRO A 81 0.92 -12.49 27.54
N ASN A 82 0.94 -13.62 28.25
CA ASN A 82 -0.23 -14.48 28.45
C ASN A 82 -1.06 -14.12 29.69
N GLN A 83 -0.63 -13.15 30.51
CA GLN A 83 -1.31 -12.85 31.77
C GLN A 83 -2.53 -11.95 31.56
N GLU A 84 -2.32 -10.79 30.94
CA GLU A 84 -3.36 -9.78 30.72
C GLU A 84 -3.07 -8.99 29.44
N SER A 85 -4.14 -8.55 28.77
CA SER A 85 -4.08 -7.74 27.56
C SER A 85 -5.10 -6.61 27.58
N ILE A 86 -4.76 -5.50 26.95
CA ILE A 86 -5.68 -4.38 26.70
C ILE A 86 -6.07 -4.44 25.23
N CYS A 87 -7.37 -4.46 24.98
CA CYS A 87 -7.93 -4.48 23.63
C CYS A 87 -8.35 -3.08 23.19
N PHE A 88 -8.38 -2.86 21.88
CA PHE A 88 -8.88 -1.60 21.35
C PHE A 88 -10.38 -1.45 21.64
N ILE A 89 -10.74 -0.33 22.24
CA ILE A 89 -12.12 0.09 22.51
C ILE A 89 -12.40 1.41 21.78
N ASP A 90 -13.64 1.63 21.37
CA ASP A 90 -14.02 2.81 20.56
C ASP A 90 -14.38 4.04 21.40
N ASP A 91 -14.41 3.87 22.73
CA ASP A 91 -14.75 4.87 23.74
C ASP A 91 -13.51 5.54 24.38
N THR A 92 -12.32 5.38 23.78
CA THR A 92 -11.09 5.95 24.34
C THR A 92 -11.10 7.49 24.28
N GLU A 93 -10.85 8.10 25.43
CA GLU A 93 -10.63 9.55 25.54
C GLU A 93 -9.34 9.97 24.82
N PHE A 94 -9.28 11.21 24.35
CA PHE A 94 -8.06 11.78 23.78
C PHE A 94 -7.03 11.96 24.91
N VAL A 95 -6.05 11.06 24.97
CA VAL A 95 -4.93 11.19 25.90
C VAL A 95 -3.71 11.64 25.10
N ASP A 96 -3.21 12.84 25.37
CA ASP A 96 -1.96 13.33 24.80
C ASP A 96 -0.78 12.72 25.57
N LEU A 97 -0.57 11.43 25.36
CA LEU A 97 0.63 10.73 25.80
C LEU A 97 1.62 10.81 24.65
N ASP A 98 2.56 11.75 24.74
CA ASP A 98 3.75 11.80 23.90
C ASP A 98 4.60 10.55 24.21
N SER A 99 4.19 9.43 23.62
CA SER A 99 4.85 8.14 23.78
C SER A 99 6.33 8.25 23.40
N GLY A 100 7.16 7.35 23.91
CA GLY A 100 8.59 7.36 23.58
C GLY A 100 8.85 7.39 22.07
N HIS A 101 9.58 8.41 21.62
CA HIS A 101 9.93 8.63 20.21
C HIS A 101 11.43 8.39 19.91
N SER A 102 12.20 7.87 20.87
CA SER A 102 13.57 7.46 20.61
C SER A 102 13.61 6.17 19.79
N PHE A 103 14.75 5.88 19.18
CA PHE A 103 14.94 4.64 18.44
C PHE A 103 14.69 3.41 19.32
N GLU A 104 15.19 3.44 20.56
CA GLU A 104 15.04 2.37 21.55
C GLU A 104 13.57 2.18 21.95
N ALA A 105 12.83 3.27 22.14
CA ALA A 105 11.41 3.21 22.47
C ALA A 105 10.59 2.57 21.33
N VAL A 106 10.82 2.99 20.09
CA VAL A 106 10.16 2.43 18.91
C VAL A 106 10.56 0.97 18.69
N GLU A 107 11.84 0.63 18.89
CA GLU A 107 12.30 -0.75 18.85
C GLU A 107 11.54 -1.60 19.87
N GLN A 108 11.41 -1.14 21.11
CA GLN A 108 10.62 -1.83 22.14
C GLN A 108 9.14 -1.94 21.75
N GLN A 109 8.52 -0.93 21.15
CA GLN A 109 7.12 -0.99 20.69
C GLN A 109 6.92 -2.09 19.63
N VAL A 110 7.84 -2.17 18.66
CA VAL A 110 7.75 -3.08 17.52
C VAL A 110 8.18 -4.51 17.86
N PHE A 111 9.22 -4.68 18.67
CA PHE A 111 9.86 -5.98 18.93
C PHE A 111 9.56 -6.56 20.31
N GLY A 112 9.13 -5.72 21.26
CA GLY A 112 8.93 -6.10 22.65
C GLY A 112 10.20 -6.73 23.24
N SER A 113 10.07 -7.96 23.75
CA SER A 113 11.17 -8.70 24.39
C SER A 113 11.90 -9.68 23.45
N SER A 114 11.64 -9.65 22.14
CA SER A 114 12.19 -10.60 21.18
C SER A 114 12.85 -9.90 20.00
N ASN A 115 13.55 -10.65 19.13
CA ASN A 115 14.14 -10.09 17.90
C ASN A 115 13.20 -10.21 16.68
N ILE A 116 11.99 -10.73 16.88
CA ILE A 116 10.96 -10.86 15.84
C ILE A 116 9.92 -9.77 16.11
N PRO A 117 9.54 -8.96 15.09
CA PRO A 117 8.56 -7.90 15.29
C PRO A 117 7.20 -8.52 15.66
N SER A 118 6.76 -8.28 16.89
CA SER A 118 5.47 -8.73 17.44
C SER A 118 4.46 -7.59 17.59
N VAL A 119 4.90 -6.33 17.50
CA VAL A 119 4.08 -5.12 17.65
C VAL A 119 3.35 -5.10 19.00
N SER A 120 3.98 -5.68 20.04
CA SER A 120 3.36 -5.99 21.32
C SER A 120 3.93 -5.19 22.50
N GLY A 121 4.74 -4.17 22.25
CA GLY A 121 5.43 -3.41 23.29
C GLY A 121 4.87 -2.02 23.57
N PHE A 122 3.66 -1.72 23.08
CA PHE A 122 3.06 -0.40 23.21
C PHE A 122 2.58 -0.10 24.64
N VAL A 123 2.01 -1.10 25.32
CA VAL A 123 1.43 -0.90 26.66
C VAL A 123 2.50 -0.77 27.74
N ASP A 124 3.64 -1.45 27.60
CA ASP A 124 4.77 -1.36 28.55
C ASP A 124 5.36 0.06 28.64
N GLN A 125 5.02 0.96 27.70
CA GLN A 125 5.55 2.32 27.61
C GLN A 125 4.49 3.41 27.84
N ALA A 126 3.25 3.03 28.15
CA ALA A 126 2.12 3.94 28.33
C ALA A 126 2.00 4.46 29.76
#